data_AF-A0A6A5QH25-F1
#
_entry.id   AF-A0A6A5QH25-F1
#
_cell.length_a   1.000
_cell.length_b   1.000
_cell.length_c   1.000
_cell.angle_alpha   90.00
_cell.angle_beta   90.00
_cell.angle_gamma   90.00
#
_symmetry.space_group_name_H-M   'P 1'
#
loop_
_entity.id
_entity.type
_entity.pdbx_description
1 polymer ?
#
loop_
_entity_poly.entity_id
_entity_poly.type
_entity_poly.pdbx_seq_one_letter_code
_entity_poly.pdbx_strand_id
1 'polypeptide(L)'
;MAETAPWLFRASRLLWNRVNINWPGNPDAPSSNGPSKLPKQVGTRRRVSISVGHVPTNRSLGRFHHRLSALHGRDATPTRRPSTACRTMSRHGRPAVEIPLVYRLWHLSIEPLIALAAAYVLHSRPERYFESMPRTALLSPTSQLVYTQLAACYVFLAAVEALVLRSTNDTRVWSAVIVALAVCDAGHVYATCREVGMHGMRDAGGWRGAEWAAMAATIGPMGLRAAFLLRVGFDGNNKDL
;
A
#
# COMPACT_ATOMS: atom_id res chain seq x y z
N MET A 1 -17.82 -26.70 -9.26
CA MET A 1 -18.50 -25.65 -8.48
C MET A 1 -17.44 -24.65 -8.00
N ALA A 2 -17.38 -23.49 -8.64
CA ALA A 2 -16.76 -22.26 -8.13
C ALA A 2 -17.19 -21.14 -9.09
N GLU A 3 -18.33 -20.52 -8.80
CA GLU A 3 -18.80 -19.33 -9.49
C GLU A 3 -17.86 -18.17 -9.16
N THR A 4 -17.04 -17.77 -10.13
CA THR A 4 -16.18 -16.60 -10.03
C THR A 4 -17.04 -15.34 -10.05
N ALA A 5 -17.10 -14.65 -8.92
CA ALA A 5 -17.79 -13.38 -8.65
C ALA A 5 -17.73 -12.36 -9.82
N PRO A 6 -18.76 -12.27 -10.69
CA PRO A 6 -18.79 -11.35 -11.83
C PRO A 6 -18.93 -9.87 -11.43
N TRP A 7 -19.27 -9.62 -10.16
CA TRP A 7 -19.53 -8.29 -9.62
C TRP A 7 -18.25 -7.46 -9.46
N LEU A 8 -17.11 -8.09 -9.17
CA LEU A 8 -15.80 -7.41 -9.09
C LEU A 8 -15.37 -6.86 -10.46
N PHE A 9 -15.69 -7.58 -11.55
CA PHE A 9 -15.44 -7.14 -12.92
C PHE A 9 -16.37 -6.00 -13.36
N ARG A 10 -17.61 -5.95 -12.89
CA ARG A 10 -18.53 -4.83 -13.19
C ARG A 10 -18.21 -3.58 -12.37
N ALA A 11 -17.89 -3.74 -11.09
CA ALA A 11 -17.55 -2.62 -10.21
C ALA A 11 -16.26 -1.92 -10.67
N SER A 12 -15.23 -2.68 -11.06
CA SER A 12 -13.99 -2.11 -11.60
C SER A 12 -14.20 -1.39 -12.93
N ARG A 13 -15.04 -1.94 -13.83
CA ARG A 13 -15.39 -1.29 -15.11
C ARG A 13 -16.22 -0.01 -14.93
N LEU A 14 -17.13 0.02 -13.95
CA LEU A 14 -17.95 1.20 -13.65
C LEU A 14 -17.13 2.32 -12.96
N LEU A 15 -16.20 1.97 -12.09
CA LEU A 15 -15.23 2.90 -11.52
C LEU A 15 -14.29 3.46 -12.60
N TRP A 16 -13.86 2.63 -13.55
CA TRP A 16 -13.00 3.04 -14.66
C TRP A 16 -13.68 3.99 -15.64
N ASN A 17 -14.94 3.72 -16.04
CA ASN A 17 -15.68 4.58 -16.97
C ASN A 17 -16.01 5.98 -16.41
N ARG A 18 -15.95 6.17 -15.08
CA ARG A 18 -16.13 7.49 -14.45
C ARG A 18 -14.85 8.32 -14.38
N VAL A 19 -13.68 7.68 -14.51
CA VAL A 19 -12.39 8.36 -14.56
C VAL A 19 -12.07 8.64 -16.03
N ASN A 20 -12.74 9.65 -16.59
CA ASN A 20 -12.55 10.09 -17.98
C ASN A 20 -11.23 10.85 -18.12
N ILE A 21 -10.10 10.14 -18.00
CA ILE A 21 -8.77 10.67 -18.32
C ILE A 21 -8.60 10.49 -19.83
N ASN A 22 -8.68 11.61 -20.55
CA ASN A 22 -8.58 11.65 -22.00
C ASN A 22 -7.12 11.38 -22.43
N TRP A 23 -6.76 10.11 -22.57
CA TRP A 23 -5.43 9.69 -23.03
C TRP A 23 -5.33 9.82 -24.56
N PRO A 24 -4.28 10.44 -25.11
CA PRO A 24 -4.07 10.48 -26.55
C PRO A 24 -3.79 9.06 -27.07
N GLY A 25 -4.76 8.48 -27.78
CA GLY A 25 -4.70 7.11 -28.30
C GLY A 25 -5.94 6.24 -28.05
N ASN A 26 -7.03 6.78 -27.51
CA ASN A 26 -8.30 6.05 -27.37
C ASN A 26 -8.87 5.66 -28.77
N PRO A 27 -9.03 4.37 -29.10
CA PRO A 27 -9.62 3.94 -30.37
C PRO A 27 -11.09 4.36 -30.54
N ASP A 28 -11.77 4.74 -29.45
CA ASP A 28 -13.16 5.21 -29.45
C ASP A 28 -13.29 6.75 -29.49
N ALA A 29 -12.19 7.48 -29.69
CA ALA A 29 -12.25 8.92 -29.88
C ALA A 29 -12.89 9.26 -31.24
N PRO A 30 -13.88 10.17 -31.32
CA PRO A 30 -14.50 10.54 -32.58
C PRO A 30 -13.44 11.10 -33.54
N SER A 31 -13.33 10.49 -34.72
CA SER A 31 -12.36 10.89 -35.74
C SER A 31 -12.62 12.32 -36.22
N SER A 32 -11.83 13.29 -35.79
CA SER A 32 -11.86 14.64 -36.33
C SER A 32 -11.10 14.68 -37.65
N ASN A 33 -11.76 14.27 -38.74
CA ASN A 33 -11.28 14.51 -40.10
C ASN A 33 -11.51 15.99 -40.45
N GLY A 34 -10.46 16.81 -40.33
CA GLY A 34 -10.43 18.19 -40.81
C GLY A 34 -8.99 18.63 -41.07
N PRO A 35 -8.71 19.40 -42.14
CA PRO A 35 -7.35 19.63 -42.60
C PRO A 35 -6.53 20.43 -41.57
N SER A 36 -5.34 19.92 -41.27
CA SER A 36 -4.36 20.51 -40.35
C SER A 36 -3.87 21.86 -40.85
N LYS A 37 -4.45 22.94 -40.33
CA LYS A 37 -3.84 24.28 -40.41
C LYS A 37 -2.90 24.45 -39.22
N LEU A 38 -1.60 24.38 -39.48
CA LEU A 38 -0.55 24.80 -38.55
C LEU A 38 -0.74 26.27 -38.16
N PRO A 39 -0.90 26.63 -36.87
CA PRO A 39 -0.85 28.03 -36.48
C PRO A 39 0.60 28.51 -36.46
N LYS A 40 0.85 29.64 -37.15
CA LYS A 40 2.10 30.38 -37.17
C LYS A 40 2.52 30.74 -35.74
N GLN A 41 3.75 30.40 -35.37
CA GLN A 41 4.43 30.89 -34.16
C GLN A 41 4.62 32.41 -34.28
N VAL A 42 3.74 33.19 -33.64
CA VAL A 42 3.93 34.62 -33.41
C VAL A 42 4.40 34.79 -31.97
N GLY A 43 5.66 35.20 -31.83
CA GLY A 43 6.24 35.53 -30.54
C GLY A 43 5.56 36.74 -29.93
N THR A 44 5.01 36.59 -28.73
CA THR A 44 4.73 37.72 -27.86
C THR A 44 5.01 37.29 -26.43
N ARG A 45 6.17 37.70 -25.90
CA ARG A 45 6.50 37.59 -24.47
C ARG A 45 5.48 38.40 -23.67
N ARG A 46 4.49 37.75 -23.06
CA ARG A 46 3.76 38.34 -21.93
C ARG A 46 4.37 37.84 -20.63
N ARG A 47 5.01 38.76 -19.93
CA ARG A 47 5.51 38.57 -18.56
C ARG A 47 4.29 38.43 -17.63
N VAL A 48 4.02 37.23 -17.15
CA VAL A 48 3.02 37.01 -16.11
C VAL A 48 3.65 37.44 -14.78
N SER A 49 3.22 38.60 -14.28
CA SER A 49 3.51 39.05 -12.92
C SER A 49 2.56 38.31 -11.97
N ILE A 50 3.10 37.42 -11.14
CA ILE A 50 2.36 36.78 -10.06
C ILE A 50 2.40 37.75 -8.87
N SER A 51 1.26 38.39 -8.60
CA SER A 51 1.07 39.19 -7.39
C SER A 51 0.99 38.25 -6.18
N VAL A 52 1.98 38.31 -5.31
CA VAL A 52 2.02 37.56 -4.05
C VAL A 52 1.01 38.19 -3.10
N GLY A 53 -0.13 37.51 -2.90
CA GLY A 53 -1.13 37.88 -1.91
C GLY A 53 -0.56 37.84 -0.49
N HIS A 54 -0.85 38.89 0.25
CA HIS A 54 -0.46 39.16 1.63
C HIS A 54 -0.94 38.04 2.60
N VAL A 55 -0.02 37.48 3.39
CA VAL A 55 -0.33 36.57 4.51
C VAL A 55 -0.55 37.41 5.76
N PRO A 56 -1.75 37.41 6.38
CA PRO A 56 -1.94 38.09 7.66
C PRO A 56 -1.25 37.33 8.79
N THR A 57 -0.23 37.94 9.37
CA THR A 57 0.40 37.54 10.63
C THR A 57 -0.55 37.82 11.80
N ASN A 58 -1.12 36.78 12.42
CA ASN A 58 -1.85 36.94 13.69
C ASN A 58 -0.84 36.99 14.85
N ARG A 59 -0.65 38.20 15.38
CA ARG A 59 0.19 38.52 16.53
C ARG A 59 -0.65 39.25 17.58
N SER A 60 -1.47 38.51 18.33
CA SER A 60 -2.02 38.87 19.64
C SER A 60 -2.76 37.62 20.15
N LEU A 61 -2.55 37.05 21.34
CA LEU A 61 -2.37 37.66 22.65
C LEU A 61 -1.35 36.86 23.47
N GLY A 62 -0.25 37.52 23.84
CA GLY A 62 0.36 37.27 25.14
C GLY A 62 -0.44 38.02 26.20
N ARG A 63 -1.14 37.28 27.06
CA ARG A 63 -1.58 37.69 28.41
C ARG A 63 -2.42 36.56 29.00
N PHE A 64 -1.80 35.66 29.76
CA PHE A 64 -2.37 35.00 30.95
C PHE A 64 -1.29 34.15 31.63
N HIS A 65 -0.16 34.78 31.96
CA HIS A 65 0.79 34.26 32.94
C HIS A 65 1.13 35.41 33.88
N HIS A 66 0.39 35.53 34.98
CA HIS A 66 0.81 36.05 36.30
C HIS A 66 -0.42 36.29 37.18
N ARG A 67 -0.34 35.84 38.44
CA ARG A 67 -1.34 35.77 39.54
C ARG A 67 -1.98 34.38 39.65
N LEU A 68 -1.83 33.59 40.71
CA LEU A 68 -1.37 33.84 42.09
C LEU A 68 -0.81 32.52 42.67
N SER A 69 0.44 32.57 43.14
CA SER A 69 0.92 31.74 44.23
C SER A 69 0.77 32.54 45.51
N ALA A 70 -0.13 32.12 46.41
CA ALA A 70 -0.27 32.52 47.83
C ALA A 70 -1.69 32.15 48.30
N LEU A 71 -2.00 31.55 49.44
CA LEU A 71 -1.28 31.13 50.65
C LEU A 71 -2.24 30.21 51.44
N HIS A 72 -1.66 29.31 52.24
CA HIS A 72 -2.12 28.87 53.56
C HIS A 72 -3.49 28.18 53.73
N GLY A 73 -3.41 26.86 53.93
CA GLY A 73 -3.53 26.30 55.28
C GLY A 73 -4.93 25.90 55.75
N ARG A 74 -5.13 24.59 55.94
CA ARG A 74 -5.81 24.01 57.12
C ARG A 74 -5.59 22.50 57.17
N ASP A 75 -5.03 22.08 58.30
CA ASP A 75 -4.86 20.70 58.73
C ASP A 75 -6.20 20.00 58.99
N ALA A 76 -6.28 18.72 58.64
CA ALA A 76 -7.10 17.75 59.36
C ALA A 76 -6.48 16.34 59.24
N THR A 77 -6.24 15.77 60.41
CA THR A 77 -5.53 14.53 60.77
C THR A 77 -6.25 13.24 60.32
N PRO A 78 -5.57 12.07 60.35
CA PRO A 78 -5.96 10.86 59.65
C PRO A 78 -6.84 9.93 60.49
N THR A 79 -7.82 9.28 59.85
CA THR A 79 -8.53 8.12 60.40
C THR A 79 -8.28 6.87 59.56
N ARG A 80 -8.17 5.74 60.26
CA ARG A 80 -7.50 4.51 59.86
C ARG A 80 -8.53 3.37 59.71
N ARG A 81 -8.50 2.69 58.54
CA ARG A 81 -8.80 1.24 58.27
C ARG A 81 -10.27 0.75 58.30
N PRO A 82 -10.56 -0.48 57.81
CA PRO A 82 -10.10 -1.14 56.57
C PRO A 82 -11.28 -1.88 55.84
N SER A 83 -10.94 -2.56 54.73
CA SER A 83 -11.67 -3.72 54.19
C SER A 83 -12.97 -3.48 53.42
N THR A 84 -12.87 -3.43 52.09
CA THR A 84 -13.59 -4.43 51.29
C THR A 84 -12.80 -4.72 50.01
N ALA A 85 -12.26 -5.93 49.96
CA ALA A 85 -11.87 -6.69 48.79
C ALA A 85 -11.60 -5.88 47.50
N CYS A 86 -10.33 -5.51 47.27
CA CYS A 86 -9.83 -5.52 45.91
C CYS A 86 -9.87 -6.99 45.48
N ARG A 87 -11.02 -7.43 44.96
CA ARG A 87 -11.12 -8.62 44.16
C ARG A 87 -10.18 -8.36 43.00
N THR A 88 -8.98 -8.93 43.07
CA THR A 88 -8.15 -9.17 41.91
C THR A 88 -8.99 -10.05 41.00
N MET A 89 -9.88 -9.42 40.22
CA MET A 89 -10.36 -10.02 39.00
C MET A 89 -9.08 -10.22 38.23
N SER A 90 -8.55 -11.44 38.28
CA SER A 90 -7.74 -11.97 37.20
C SER A 90 -8.60 -11.74 35.97
N ARG A 91 -8.36 -10.61 35.28
CA ARG A 91 -8.70 -10.47 33.88
C ARG A 91 -8.16 -11.77 33.32
N HIS A 92 -9.06 -12.67 32.96
CA HIS A 92 -8.75 -13.75 32.05
C HIS A 92 -8.42 -12.99 30.78
N GLY A 93 -7.18 -12.49 30.70
CA GLY A 93 -6.65 -11.87 29.52
C GLY A 93 -6.84 -12.95 28.49
N ARG A 94 -7.70 -12.67 27.50
CA ARG A 94 -7.79 -13.54 26.34
C ARG A 94 -6.34 -13.81 25.93
N PRO A 95 -5.93 -15.07 25.76
CA PRO A 95 -4.57 -15.36 25.36
C PRO A 95 -4.27 -14.44 24.18
N ALA A 96 -3.20 -13.66 24.29
CA ALA A 96 -2.81 -12.78 23.21
C ALA A 96 -2.67 -13.68 21.97
N VAL A 97 -3.33 -13.31 20.88
CA VAL A 97 -3.18 -14.07 19.63
C VAL A 97 -1.76 -13.84 19.16
N GLU A 98 -0.87 -14.75 19.52
CA GLU A 98 0.53 -14.67 19.11
C GLU A 98 0.63 -15.04 17.65
N ILE A 99 1.20 -14.12 16.87
CA ILE A 99 1.37 -14.31 15.43
C ILE A 99 2.49 -15.35 15.22
N PRO A 100 2.22 -16.44 14.46
CA PRO A 100 3.22 -17.47 14.21
C PRO A 100 4.53 -16.91 13.66
N LEU A 101 5.66 -17.49 14.09
CA LEU A 101 7.00 -16.99 13.79
C LEU A 101 7.26 -16.92 12.27
N VAL A 102 6.75 -17.89 11.50
CA VAL A 102 6.91 -17.93 10.04
C VAL A 102 6.39 -16.65 9.38
N TYR A 103 5.20 -16.18 9.77
CA TYR A 103 4.61 -14.97 9.21
C TYR A 103 5.34 -13.71 9.66
N ARG A 104 5.86 -13.69 10.89
CA ARG A 104 6.67 -12.58 11.38
C ARG A 104 8.00 -12.47 10.62
N LEU A 105 8.73 -13.57 10.49
CA LEU A 105 10.01 -13.56 9.80
C LEU A 105 9.86 -13.17 8.33
N TRP A 106 8.81 -13.68 7.68
CA TRP A 106 8.52 -13.35 6.29
C TRP A 106 8.23 -11.85 6.09
N HIS A 107 7.15 -11.33 6.70
CA HIS A 107 6.68 -9.97 6.44
C HIS A 107 7.54 -8.89 7.12
N LEU A 108 8.25 -9.20 8.20
CA LEU A 108 9.09 -8.20 8.86
C LEU A 108 10.49 -8.12 8.26
N SER A 109 11.03 -9.22 7.75
CA SER A 109 12.44 -9.28 7.35
C SER A 109 12.62 -9.59 5.87
N ILE A 110 12.06 -10.70 5.40
CA ILE A 110 12.34 -11.20 4.05
C ILE A 110 11.68 -10.29 3.01
N GLU A 111 10.40 -9.99 3.18
CA GLU A 111 9.60 -9.24 2.21
C GLU A 111 10.09 -7.79 2.04
N PRO A 112 10.34 -7.00 3.10
CA PRO A 112 10.87 -5.65 2.95
C PRO A 112 12.23 -5.60 2.25
N LEU A 113 13.09 -6.60 2.49
CA LEU A 113 14.40 -6.69 1.83
C LEU A 113 14.25 -7.00 0.34
N ILE A 114 13.37 -7.93 -0.02
CA ILE A 114 13.06 -8.25 -1.42
C ILE A 114 12.46 -7.03 -2.13
N ALA A 115 11.52 -6.34 -1.49
CA ALA A 115 10.89 -5.14 -2.04
C ALA A 115 11.91 -4.00 -2.27
N LEU A 116 12.81 -3.76 -1.31
CA LEU A 116 13.88 -2.77 -1.48
C LEU A 116 14.87 -3.16 -2.59
N ALA A 117 15.23 -4.45 -2.69
CA ALA A 117 16.07 -4.95 -3.77
C ALA A 117 15.39 -4.77 -5.14
N ALA A 118 14.09 -5.07 -5.23
CA ALA A 118 13.30 -4.82 -6.44
C ALA A 118 13.27 -3.33 -6.79
N ALA A 119 12.98 -2.45 -5.83
CA ALA A 119 13.00 -1.00 -6.03
C ALA A 119 14.33 -0.50 -6.60
N TYR A 120 15.44 -1.00 -6.05
CA TYR A 120 16.78 -0.68 -6.56
C TYR A 120 16.97 -1.13 -8.02
N VAL A 121 16.57 -2.36 -8.36
CA VAL A 121 16.68 -2.87 -9.74
C VAL A 121 15.79 -2.07 -10.69
N LEU A 122 14.55 -1.77 -10.33
CA LEU A 122 13.65 -0.97 -11.18
C LEU A 122 14.19 0.42 -11.45
N HIS A 123 14.75 1.07 -10.44
CA HIS A 123 15.24 2.44 -10.60
C HIS A 123 16.59 2.49 -11.33
N SER A 124 17.53 1.63 -10.97
CA SER A 124 18.92 1.70 -11.46
C SER A 124 19.22 0.81 -12.67
N ARG A 125 18.42 -0.24 -12.91
CA ARG A 125 18.64 -1.23 -13.99
C ARG A 125 17.30 -1.74 -14.56
N PRO A 126 16.46 -0.86 -15.13
CA PRO A 126 15.12 -1.22 -15.61
C PRO A 126 15.14 -2.33 -16.69
N GLU A 127 16.23 -2.48 -17.43
CA GLU A 127 16.43 -3.51 -18.46
C GLU A 127 16.47 -4.90 -17.84
N ARG A 128 17.14 -5.04 -16.69
CA ARG A 128 17.16 -6.32 -15.95
C ARG A 128 15.80 -6.65 -15.37
N TYR A 129 15.04 -5.64 -14.95
CA TYR A 129 13.67 -5.86 -14.52
C TYR A 129 12.79 -6.28 -15.69
N PHE A 130 12.99 -5.66 -16.86
CA PHE A 130 12.24 -5.98 -18.07
C PHE A 130 12.47 -7.42 -18.56
N GLU A 131 13.65 -8.01 -18.33
CA GLU A 131 13.89 -9.43 -18.63
C GLU A 131 12.94 -10.40 -17.91
N SER A 132 12.36 -9.97 -16.77
CA SER A 132 11.40 -10.73 -15.96
C SER A 132 9.94 -10.50 -16.38
N MET A 133 9.69 -9.57 -17.30
CA MET A 133 8.38 -9.35 -17.90
C MET A 133 8.07 -10.41 -18.96
N PRO A 134 6.78 -10.65 -19.24
CA PRO A 134 6.38 -11.47 -20.36
C PRO A 134 7.02 -11.03 -21.69
N ARG A 135 7.33 -12.00 -22.56
CA ARG A 135 7.87 -11.73 -23.91
C ARG A 135 7.00 -10.82 -24.78
N THR A 136 5.71 -10.74 -24.48
CA THR A 136 4.76 -9.86 -25.16
C THR A 136 4.90 -8.40 -24.76
N ALA A 137 5.53 -8.11 -23.62
CA ALA A 137 5.82 -6.74 -23.19
C ALA A 137 6.89 -6.11 -24.09
N LEU A 138 6.79 -4.78 -24.30
CA LEU A 138 7.77 -3.99 -25.06
C LEU A 138 8.40 -2.92 -24.16
N LEU A 139 9.72 -2.86 -24.16
CA LEU A 139 10.47 -1.84 -23.42
C LEU A 139 10.49 -0.56 -24.24
N SER A 140 9.85 0.49 -23.75
CA SER A 140 9.92 1.83 -24.35
C SER A 140 10.98 2.67 -23.63
N PRO A 141 11.76 3.50 -24.35
CA PRO A 141 12.68 4.46 -23.72
C PRO A 141 12.01 5.41 -22.71
N THR A 142 10.70 5.64 -22.84
CA THR A 142 9.91 6.48 -21.91
C THR A 142 9.46 5.73 -20.65
N SER A 143 9.69 4.42 -20.56
CA SER A 143 9.22 3.59 -19.43
C SER A 143 9.93 3.89 -18.10
N GLN A 144 11.04 4.64 -18.10
CA GLN A 144 11.80 4.94 -16.88
C GLN A 144 10.97 5.67 -15.80
N LEU A 145 10.03 6.53 -16.22
CA LEU A 145 9.13 7.19 -15.29
C LEU A 145 8.23 6.17 -14.58
N VAL A 146 7.68 5.21 -15.32
CA VAL A 146 6.80 4.16 -14.79
C VAL A 146 7.58 3.23 -13.86
N TYR A 147 8.80 2.83 -14.22
CA TYR A 147 9.65 2.01 -13.33
C TYR A 147 10.04 2.75 -12.06
N THR A 148 10.31 4.04 -12.13
CA THR A 148 10.62 4.84 -10.93
C THR A 148 9.38 4.98 -10.03
N GLN A 149 8.19 5.14 -10.59
CA GLN A 149 6.94 5.14 -9.83
C GLN A 149 6.68 3.77 -9.17
N LEU A 150 6.89 2.68 -9.90
CA LEU A 150 6.74 1.33 -9.35
C LEU A 150 7.80 1.02 -8.28
N ALA A 151 9.05 1.49 -8.44
CA ALA A 151 10.08 1.42 -7.41
C ALA A 151 9.66 2.15 -6.13
N ALA A 152 9.04 3.33 -6.25
CA ALA A 152 8.50 4.06 -5.11
C ALA A 152 7.39 3.27 -4.39
N CYS A 153 6.54 2.55 -5.12
CA CYS A 153 5.54 1.65 -4.53
C CYS A 153 6.20 0.51 -3.73
N TYR A 154 7.29 -0.09 -4.22
CA TYR A 154 8.01 -1.12 -3.47
C TYR A 154 8.69 -0.60 -2.20
N VAL A 155 9.25 0.62 -2.25
CA VAL A 155 9.76 1.29 -1.03
C VAL A 155 8.62 1.56 -0.05
N PHE A 156 7.46 2.00 -0.54
CA PHE A 156 6.28 2.22 0.29
C PHE A 156 5.80 0.93 0.96
N LEU A 157 5.74 -0.20 0.23
CA LEU A 157 5.39 -1.51 0.79
C LEU A 157 6.37 -1.90 1.91
N ALA A 158 7.67 -1.83 1.65
CA ALA A 158 8.70 -2.12 2.65
C ALA A 158 8.58 -1.23 3.89
N ALA A 159 8.25 0.06 3.71
CA ALA A 159 8.06 0.99 4.82
C ALA A 159 6.78 0.69 5.62
N VAL A 160 5.67 0.37 4.97
CA VAL A 160 4.41 0.01 5.64
C VAL A 160 4.61 -1.26 6.46
N GLU A 161 5.19 -2.30 5.87
CA GLU A 161 5.53 -3.52 6.60
C GLU A 161 6.48 -3.22 7.76
N ALA A 162 7.49 -2.37 7.53
CA ALA A 162 8.48 -2.13 8.54
C ALA A 162 8.01 -1.28 9.71
N LEU A 163 7.18 -0.27 9.45
CA LEU A 163 6.71 0.69 10.45
C LEU A 163 5.41 0.21 11.09
N VAL A 164 4.44 -0.23 10.31
CA VAL A 164 3.11 -0.59 10.81
C VAL A 164 3.17 -1.94 11.52
N LEU A 165 3.68 -2.99 10.89
CA LEU A 165 3.67 -4.33 11.50
C LEU A 165 4.60 -4.45 12.71
N ARG A 166 5.65 -3.62 12.80
CA ARG A 166 6.50 -3.55 14.01
C ARG A 166 5.91 -2.70 15.13
N SER A 167 5.02 -1.76 14.83
CA SER A 167 4.43 -0.87 15.83
C SER A 167 3.27 -1.49 16.61
N THR A 168 2.76 -2.64 16.17
CA THR A 168 1.62 -3.30 16.80
C THR A 168 1.68 -4.81 16.72
N ASN A 169 1.15 -5.46 17.75
CA ASN A 169 0.87 -6.89 17.78
C ASN A 169 -0.63 -7.20 17.59
N ASP A 170 -1.45 -6.18 17.27
CA ASP A 170 -2.87 -6.38 17.00
C ASP A 170 -3.07 -7.09 15.65
N THR A 171 -3.59 -8.32 15.74
CA THR A 171 -3.92 -9.15 14.57
C THR A 171 -4.91 -8.49 13.61
N ARG A 172 -5.77 -7.57 14.06
CA ARG A 172 -6.67 -6.83 13.17
C ARG A 172 -5.91 -5.86 12.28
N VAL A 173 -4.93 -5.16 12.84
CA VAL A 173 -4.06 -4.25 12.08
C VAL A 173 -3.20 -5.05 11.12
N TRP A 174 -2.61 -6.15 11.59
CA TRP A 174 -1.87 -7.06 10.72
C TRP A 174 -2.73 -7.57 9.57
N SER A 175 -3.95 -8.05 9.84
CA SER A 175 -4.86 -8.54 8.80
C SER A 175 -5.21 -7.45 7.78
N ALA A 176 -5.44 -6.21 8.23
CA ALA A 176 -5.71 -5.09 7.33
C ALA A 176 -4.54 -4.79 6.38
N VAL A 177 -3.30 -4.79 6.90
CA VAL A 177 -2.10 -4.62 6.09
C VAL A 177 -1.93 -5.79 5.12
N ILE A 178 -2.08 -7.03 5.60
CA ILE A 178 -1.96 -8.25 4.78
C ILE A 178 -3.00 -8.26 3.64
N VAL A 179 -4.23 -7.80 3.88
CA VAL A 179 -5.25 -7.63 2.83
C VAL A 179 -4.78 -6.60 1.80
N ALA A 180 -4.24 -5.46 2.23
CA ALA A 180 -3.73 -4.45 1.30
C ALA A 180 -2.58 -5.00 0.43
N LEU A 181 -1.67 -5.78 1.02
CA LEU A 181 -0.60 -6.46 0.29
C LEU A 181 -1.17 -7.51 -0.68
N ALA A 182 -2.16 -8.30 -0.26
CA ALA A 182 -2.82 -9.29 -1.12
C ALA A 182 -3.52 -8.65 -2.34
N VAL A 183 -4.11 -7.46 -2.16
CA VAL A 183 -4.66 -6.68 -3.27
C VAL A 183 -3.57 -6.22 -4.24
N CYS A 184 -2.39 -5.86 -3.73
CA CYS A 184 -1.25 -5.51 -4.57
C CYS A 184 -0.78 -6.72 -5.40
N ASP A 185 -0.66 -7.91 -4.80
CA ASP A 185 -0.32 -9.13 -5.54
C ASP A 185 -1.35 -9.46 -6.62
N ALA A 186 -2.64 -9.34 -6.29
CA ALA A 186 -3.71 -9.57 -7.24
C ALA A 186 -3.60 -8.63 -8.45
N GLY A 187 -3.15 -7.38 -8.22
CA GLY A 187 -2.81 -6.44 -9.28
C GLY A 187 -1.67 -6.94 -10.18
N HIS A 188 -0.58 -7.46 -9.60
CA HIS A 188 0.53 -8.05 -10.36
C HIS A 188 0.12 -9.28 -11.18
N VAL A 189 -0.66 -10.18 -10.58
CA VAL A 189 -1.20 -11.36 -11.26
C VAL A 189 -2.15 -10.94 -12.39
N TYR A 190 -3.03 -9.97 -12.15
CA TYR A 190 -3.94 -9.46 -13.16
C TYR A 190 -3.20 -8.83 -14.34
N ALA A 191 -2.19 -7.99 -14.07
CA ALA A 191 -1.36 -7.38 -15.11
C ALA A 191 -0.70 -8.46 -15.98
N THR A 192 -0.12 -9.49 -15.35
CA THR A 192 0.49 -10.61 -16.08
C THR A 192 -0.55 -11.37 -16.90
N CYS A 193 -1.71 -11.71 -16.32
CA CYS A 193 -2.81 -12.37 -17.02
C CYS A 193 -3.31 -11.56 -18.23
N ARG A 194 -3.27 -10.23 -18.16
CA ARG A 194 -3.67 -9.35 -19.26
C ARG A 194 -2.67 -9.38 -20.42
N GLU A 195 -1.37 -9.48 -20.12
CA GLU A 195 -0.31 -9.48 -21.13
C GLU A 195 -0.09 -10.85 -21.80
N VAL A 196 -0.18 -11.97 -21.07
CA VAL A 196 0.04 -13.33 -21.63
C VAL A 196 -1.23 -14.14 -21.86
N GLY A 197 -2.36 -13.69 -21.31
CA GLY A 197 -3.60 -14.46 -21.29
C GLY A 197 -3.56 -15.66 -20.32
N MET A 198 -4.74 -16.24 -20.05
CA MET A 198 -4.88 -17.36 -19.11
C MET A 198 -4.13 -18.63 -19.58
N HIS A 199 -3.97 -18.81 -20.89
CA HIS A 199 -3.23 -19.95 -21.44
C HIS A 199 -1.73 -19.82 -21.16
N GLY A 200 -1.14 -18.65 -21.43
CA GLY A 200 0.27 -18.38 -21.12
C GLY A 200 0.56 -18.42 -19.62
N MET A 201 -0.40 -18.01 -18.78
CA MET A 201 -0.29 -18.11 -17.33
C MET A 201 -0.26 -19.57 -16.82
N ARG A 202 -0.86 -20.51 -17.56
CA ARG A 202 -0.91 -21.94 -17.18
C ARG A 202 0.21 -22.76 -17.79
N ASP A 203 0.85 -22.25 -18.85
CA ASP A 203 1.98 -22.90 -19.50
C ASP A 203 3.30 -22.62 -18.76
N ALA A 204 3.38 -23.10 -17.52
CA ALA A 204 4.54 -22.91 -16.67
C ALA A 204 5.81 -23.58 -17.25
N GLY A 205 5.66 -24.58 -18.12
CA GLY A 205 6.77 -25.23 -18.83
C GLY A 205 7.45 -24.36 -19.88
N GLY A 206 6.74 -23.35 -20.41
CA GLY A 206 7.27 -22.40 -21.40
C GLY A 206 7.97 -21.18 -20.81
N TRP A 207 7.89 -20.97 -19.49
CA TRP A 207 8.44 -19.79 -18.82
C TRP A 207 9.96 -19.81 -18.74
N ARG A 208 10.57 -18.66 -18.98
CA ARG A 208 12.00 -18.42 -18.77
C ARG A 208 12.32 -18.41 -17.27
N GLY A 209 13.58 -18.65 -16.91
CA GLY A 209 14.00 -18.59 -15.50
C GLY A 209 13.68 -17.27 -14.81
N ALA A 210 13.78 -16.14 -15.53
CA ALA A 210 13.40 -14.82 -15.01
C ALA A 210 11.89 -14.65 -14.81
N GLU A 211 11.06 -15.22 -15.69
CA GLU A 211 9.59 -15.22 -15.57
C GLU A 211 9.17 -16.09 -14.39
N TRP A 212 9.80 -17.26 -14.22
CA TRP A 212 9.63 -18.10 -13.04
C TRP A 212 9.95 -17.37 -11.73
N ALA A 213 11.07 -16.64 -11.69
CA ALA A 213 11.45 -15.86 -10.52
C ALA A 213 10.42 -14.76 -10.20
N ALA A 214 9.95 -14.02 -11.20
CA ALA A 214 8.92 -13.00 -11.02
C ALA A 214 7.58 -13.58 -10.55
N MET A 215 7.17 -14.71 -11.12
CA MET A 215 5.93 -15.39 -10.74
C MET A 215 6.02 -16.00 -9.34
N ALA A 216 7.16 -16.60 -8.97
CA ALA A 216 7.39 -17.08 -7.61
C ALA A 216 7.37 -15.93 -6.59
N ALA A 217 7.99 -14.79 -6.93
CA ALA A 217 7.99 -13.59 -6.09
C ALA A 217 6.60 -12.91 -5.99
N THR A 218 5.64 -13.29 -6.82
CA THR A 218 4.26 -12.78 -6.76
C THR A 218 3.32 -13.79 -6.09
N ILE A 219 3.30 -15.04 -6.58
CA ILE A 219 2.37 -16.08 -6.13
C ILE A 219 2.76 -16.63 -4.75
N GLY A 220 4.06 -16.78 -4.47
CA GLY A 220 4.54 -17.29 -3.18
C GLY A 220 4.09 -16.41 -2.00
N PRO A 221 4.37 -15.09 -2.04
CA PRO A 221 3.91 -14.16 -1.03
C PRO A 221 2.38 -14.08 -0.94
N MET A 222 1.68 -14.07 -2.08
CA MET A 222 0.21 -14.13 -2.12
C MET A 222 -0.34 -15.36 -1.38
N GLY A 223 0.30 -16.53 -1.53
CA GLY A 223 -0.05 -17.75 -0.81
C GLY A 223 0.16 -17.64 0.70
N LEU A 224 1.27 -17.03 1.14
CA LEU A 224 1.54 -16.77 2.56
C LEU A 224 0.50 -15.83 3.17
N ARG A 225 0.10 -14.79 2.43
CA ARG A 225 -0.95 -13.85 2.85
C ARG A 225 -2.31 -14.55 2.95
N ALA A 226 -2.66 -15.38 1.98
CA ALA A 226 -3.88 -16.19 2.03
C ALA A 226 -3.87 -17.14 3.24
N ALA A 227 -2.73 -17.81 3.50
CA ALA A 227 -2.58 -18.69 4.67
C ALA A 227 -2.73 -17.92 6.00
N PHE A 228 -2.14 -16.72 6.09
CA PHE A 228 -2.31 -15.83 7.24
C PHE A 228 -3.77 -15.43 7.46
N LEU A 229 -4.47 -14.99 6.41
CA LEU A 229 -5.86 -14.55 6.49
C LEU A 229 -6.82 -15.70 6.82
N LEU A 230 -6.53 -16.91 6.34
CA LEU A 230 -7.24 -18.14 6.70
C LEU A 230 -6.84 -18.69 8.08
N ARG A 231 -5.97 -17.99 8.81
CA ARG A 231 -5.44 -18.38 10.12
C ARG A 231 -4.81 -19.77 10.15
N VAL A 232 -4.14 -20.16 9.07
CA VAL A 232 -3.36 -21.39 9.01
C VAL A 232 -2.17 -21.25 9.96
N GLY A 233 -1.97 -22.23 10.85
CA GLY A 233 -0.88 -22.23 11.82
C GLY A 233 -1.11 -21.38 13.08
N PHE A 234 -2.31 -20.82 13.27
CA PHE A 234 -2.71 -20.22 14.54
C PHE A 234 -3.33 -21.29 15.47
N ASP A 235 -3.00 -21.24 16.76
CA ASP A 235 -3.49 -22.19 17.76
C ASP A 235 -5.02 -22.18 17.87
N GLY A 236 -5.61 -23.35 18.20
CA GLY A 236 -7.06 -23.62 18.13
C GLY A 236 -7.95 -22.66 18.95
N ASN A 237 -7.43 -22.00 19.97
CA ASN A 237 -8.17 -20.99 20.76
C ASN A 237 -8.30 -19.62 20.06
N ASN A 238 -7.62 -19.41 18.92
CA ASN A 238 -7.52 -18.10 18.25
C ASN A 238 -8.20 -18.05 16.87
N LYS A 239 -8.97 -19.07 16.52
CA LYS A 239 -9.64 -19.17 15.20
C LYS A 239 -10.96 -18.40 15.13
N ASP A 240 -11.60 -18.13 16.27
CA ASP A 240 -13.00 -17.66 16.37
C ASP A 240 -13.18 -16.16 16.73
N LEU A 241 -12.17 -15.31 16.52
CA LEU A 241 -12.20 -13.87 16.86
C LEU A 241 -12.00 -12.93 15.66
#